data_AF-A0A2V8LD30-F1
#
_entry.id   AF-A0A2V8LD30-F1
#
_cell.length_a   1.000
_cell.length_b   1.000
_cell.length_c   1.000
_cell.angle_alpha   90.00
_cell.angle_beta   90.00
_cell.angle_gamma   90.00
#
_symmetry.space_group_name_H-M   'P 1'
#
loop_
_entity.id
_entity.type
_entity.pdbx_description
1 polymer ?
#
loop_
_entity_poly.entity_id
_entity_poly.type
_entity_poly.pdbx_seq_one_letter_code
_entity_poly.pdbx_strand_id
1 'polypeptide(L)'
;MASNAQLKNWIQSTKKGWGLITQLAVFVCGVISGFLIPPPGWISARGHQTVVRLAQFIVAVLVGLIFLLIQKWNHRKDVERWTIFAVVSLAASLLTFSAYQHLLDTRTCQYASQPVVIGKQYTEAGLTYLNRNPTSTCTSLLEDFAGKEEEVWTRESIDKSRYLLAAVYILNMPLFTMCIIAVVQALSCSQMRRQHHKTRRAPTDSSQSK
;
A
#
# COMPACT_ATOMS: atom_id res chain seq x y z
N MET A 1 -43.77 -18.72 -15.78
CA MET A 1 -43.75 -17.42 -15.04
C MET A 1 -42.96 -17.47 -13.71
N ALA A 2 -42.72 -18.65 -13.10
CA ALA A 2 -41.96 -18.77 -11.84
C ALA A 2 -40.44 -18.47 -11.93
N SER A 3 -39.80 -18.63 -13.10
CA SER A 3 -38.35 -18.45 -13.24
C SER A 3 -37.89 -16.99 -13.07
N ASN A 4 -38.69 -16.03 -13.52
CA ASN A 4 -38.34 -14.60 -13.45
C ASN A 4 -38.36 -14.06 -12.01
N ALA A 5 -39.24 -14.59 -11.15
CA ALA A 5 -39.30 -14.22 -9.74
C ALA A 5 -38.14 -14.84 -8.95
N GLN A 6 -37.79 -16.10 -9.21
CA GLN A 6 -36.59 -16.75 -8.65
C GLN A 6 -35.31 -16.05 -9.09
N LEU A 7 -35.18 -15.65 -10.37
CA LEU A 7 -34.01 -14.93 -10.87
C LEU A 7 -33.88 -13.55 -10.23
N LYS A 8 -34.99 -12.81 -10.07
CA LYS A 8 -35.00 -11.51 -9.37
C LYS A 8 -34.57 -11.64 -7.91
N ASN A 9 -35.09 -12.64 -7.20
CA ASN A 9 -34.75 -12.90 -5.81
C ASN A 9 -33.29 -13.35 -5.66
N TRP A 10 -32.80 -14.17 -6.58
CA TRP A 10 -31.39 -14.58 -6.63
C TRP A 10 -30.47 -13.38 -6.85
N ILE A 11 -30.77 -12.52 -7.84
CA ILE A 11 -30.03 -11.28 -8.13
C ILE A 11 -30.07 -10.29 -6.95
N GLN A 12 -31.20 -10.19 -6.24
CA GLN A 12 -31.30 -9.34 -5.05
C GLN A 12 -30.52 -9.89 -3.85
N SER A 13 -30.45 -11.21 -3.69
CA SER A 13 -29.60 -11.85 -2.67
C SER A 13 -28.11 -11.71 -3.01
N THR A 14 -27.71 -11.83 -4.29
CA THR A 14 -26.32 -11.59 -4.70
C THR A 14 -25.92 -10.14 -4.49
N LYS A 15 -26.82 -9.17 -4.67
CA LYS A 15 -26.57 -7.75 -4.37
C LYS A 15 -26.27 -7.47 -2.89
N LYS A 16 -26.82 -8.27 -1.97
CA LYS A 16 -26.54 -8.14 -0.52
C LYS A 16 -25.15 -8.66 -0.15
N GLY A 17 -24.63 -9.67 -0.85
CA GLY A 17 -23.28 -10.22 -0.65
C GLY A 17 -22.19 -9.60 -1.52
N TRP A 18 -22.57 -8.83 -2.55
CA TRP A 18 -21.65 -8.32 -3.57
C TRP A 18 -20.54 -7.43 -3.01
N GLY A 19 -20.84 -6.62 -1.99
CA GLY A 19 -19.84 -5.79 -1.30
C GLY A 19 -18.78 -6.63 -0.59
N LEU A 20 -19.16 -7.79 -0.05
CA LEU A 20 -18.24 -8.68 0.64
C LEU A 20 -17.35 -9.43 -0.36
N ILE A 21 -17.90 -9.80 -1.52
CA ILE A 21 -17.15 -10.46 -2.61
C ILE A 21 -16.19 -9.48 -3.28
N THR A 22 -16.61 -8.24 -3.58
CA THR A 22 -15.69 -7.23 -4.15
C THR A 22 -14.61 -6.86 -3.16
N GLN A 23 -14.93 -6.78 -1.87
CA GLN A 23 -13.94 -6.51 -0.84
C GLN A 23 -12.94 -7.66 -0.67
N LEU A 24 -13.40 -8.92 -0.79
CA LEU A 24 -12.52 -10.08 -0.83
C LEU A 24 -11.67 -10.12 -2.11
N ALA A 25 -12.25 -9.76 -3.26
CA ALA A 25 -11.53 -9.70 -4.53
C ALA A 25 -10.48 -8.57 -4.53
N VAL A 26 -10.81 -7.41 -3.98
CA VAL A 26 -9.88 -6.30 -3.78
C VAL A 26 -8.78 -6.68 -2.77
N PHE A 27 -9.12 -7.42 -1.72
CA PHE A 27 -8.14 -8.02 -0.79
C PHE A 27 -7.18 -8.97 -1.52
N VAL A 28 -7.69 -9.93 -2.27
CA VAL A 28 -6.89 -10.91 -3.02
C VAL A 28 -6.03 -10.20 -4.07
N CYS A 29 -6.62 -9.30 -4.86
CA CYS A 29 -5.89 -8.55 -5.88
C CYS A 29 -4.86 -7.59 -5.28
N GLY A 30 -5.11 -6.98 -4.12
CA GLY A 30 -4.14 -6.10 -3.44
C GLY A 30 -2.95 -6.88 -2.90
N VAL A 31 -3.21 -8.02 -2.24
CA VAL A 31 -2.17 -8.93 -1.75
C VAL A 31 -1.35 -9.52 -2.91
N ILE A 32 -2.02 -9.90 -4.01
CA ILE A 32 -1.36 -10.43 -5.20
C ILE A 32 -0.63 -9.33 -6.01
N SER A 33 -1.13 -8.09 -6.05
CA SER A 33 -0.44 -6.98 -6.72
C SER A 33 0.86 -6.62 -6.02
N GLY A 34 0.90 -6.72 -4.69
CA GLY A 34 2.16 -6.62 -3.92
C GLY A 34 3.15 -7.75 -4.23
N PHE A 35 2.68 -8.86 -4.82
CA PHE A 35 3.51 -9.97 -5.32
C PHE A 35 4.02 -9.74 -6.75
N LEU A 36 3.35 -8.87 -7.53
CA LEU A 36 3.65 -8.60 -8.94
C LEU A 36 4.68 -7.48 -9.15
N ILE A 37 4.90 -6.60 -8.17
CA ILE A 37 5.99 -5.62 -8.23
C ILE A 37 7.25 -6.34 -7.75
N PRO A 38 8.20 -6.68 -8.64
CA PRO A 38 9.42 -7.34 -8.22
C PRO A 38 10.10 -6.46 -7.15
N PRO A 39 10.42 -7.00 -5.96
CA PRO A 39 11.16 -6.25 -4.97
C PRO A 39 12.44 -5.73 -5.63
N PRO A 40 12.77 -4.44 -5.46
CA PRO A 40 13.93 -3.86 -6.11
C PRO A 40 15.16 -4.72 -5.81
N GLY A 41 16.00 -4.97 -6.83
CA GLY A 41 16.98 -6.06 -6.85
C GLY A 41 17.89 -6.16 -5.62
N TRP A 42 18.11 -5.07 -4.88
CA TRP A 42 18.86 -5.03 -3.63
C TRP A 42 18.24 -5.82 -2.46
N ILE A 43 16.90 -5.99 -2.41
CA ILE A 43 16.23 -6.80 -1.36
C ILE A 43 16.36 -8.30 -1.68
N SER A 44 16.27 -8.63 -2.97
CA SER A 44 16.27 -10.00 -3.50
C SER A 44 17.67 -10.61 -3.54
N ALA A 45 18.71 -9.80 -3.83
CA ALA A 45 20.07 -10.28 -4.07
C ALA A 45 20.86 -10.65 -2.80
N ARG A 46 20.46 -10.19 -1.60
CA ARG A 46 21.17 -10.48 -0.32
C ARG A 46 20.27 -11.09 0.77
N GLY A 47 19.34 -11.98 0.42
CA GLY A 47 18.69 -12.86 1.41
C GLY A 47 17.69 -12.22 2.38
N HIS A 48 17.19 -11.00 2.12
CA HIS A 48 16.26 -10.30 3.01
C HIS A 48 14.78 -10.71 2.83
N GLN A 49 14.51 -11.99 2.55
CA GLN A 49 13.14 -12.52 2.45
C GLN A 49 12.33 -12.32 3.74
N THR A 50 13.01 -12.25 4.90
CA THR A 50 12.40 -12.02 6.22
C THR A 50 11.63 -10.70 6.28
N VAL A 51 12.13 -9.65 5.62
CA VAL A 51 11.49 -8.33 5.59
C VAL A 51 10.15 -8.38 4.84
N VAL A 52 10.14 -9.08 3.70
CA VAL A 52 8.91 -9.28 2.91
C VAL A 52 7.88 -10.11 3.69
N ARG A 53 8.32 -11.19 4.36
CA ARG A 53 7.45 -12.01 5.20
C ARG A 53 6.87 -11.24 6.38
N LEU A 54 7.66 -10.37 7.02
CA LEU A 54 7.19 -9.50 8.09
C LEU A 54 6.14 -8.49 7.59
N ALA A 55 6.38 -7.87 6.43
CA ALA A 55 5.39 -6.98 5.81
C ALA A 55 4.06 -7.71 5.53
N GLN A 56 4.14 -8.93 4.98
CA GLN A 56 2.97 -9.77 4.73
C GLN A 56 2.20 -10.10 6.01
N PHE A 57 2.91 -10.45 7.10
CA PHE A 57 2.31 -10.71 8.40
C PHE A 57 1.59 -9.46 8.94
N ILE A 58 2.23 -8.30 8.89
CA ILE A 58 1.64 -7.03 9.34
C ILE A 58 0.38 -6.70 8.54
N VAL A 59 0.42 -6.87 7.21
CA VAL A 59 -0.75 -6.65 6.33
C VAL A 59 -1.88 -7.61 6.71
N ALA A 60 -1.60 -8.91 6.92
CA ALA A 60 -2.61 -9.89 7.31
C ALA A 60 -3.27 -9.55 8.67
N VAL A 61 -2.47 -9.16 9.68
CA VAL A 61 -2.98 -8.76 11.00
C VAL A 61 -3.84 -7.49 10.90
N LEU A 62 -3.38 -6.48 10.16
CA LEU A 62 -4.14 -5.24 9.97
C LEU A 62 -5.45 -5.49 9.24
N VAL A 63 -5.46 -6.36 8.22
CA VAL A 63 -6.69 -6.75 7.54
C VAL A 63 -7.66 -7.43 8.50
N GLY A 64 -7.18 -8.36 9.34
CA GLY A 64 -8.01 -9.00 10.38
C GLY A 64 -8.62 -7.97 11.35
N LEU A 65 -7.83 -7.00 11.81
CA LEU A 65 -8.29 -5.91 12.66
C LEU A 65 -9.34 -5.04 11.97
N ILE A 66 -9.12 -4.68 10.70
CA ILE A 66 -10.06 -3.86 9.94
C ILE A 66 -11.36 -4.63 9.70
N PHE A 67 -11.31 -5.93 9.47
CA PHE A 67 -12.50 -6.76 9.33
C PHE A 67 -13.34 -6.76 10.61
N LEU A 68 -12.70 -6.84 11.79
CA LEU A 68 -13.38 -6.69 13.08
C LEU A 68 -14.00 -5.30 13.25
N LEU A 69 -13.29 -4.24 12.85
CA LEU A 69 -13.81 -2.87 12.90
C LEU A 69 -15.03 -2.69 11.99
N ILE A 70 -15.01 -3.28 10.80
CA ILE A 70 -16.15 -3.25 9.85
C ILE A 70 -17.37 -3.95 10.45
N GLN A 71 -17.18 -5.11 11.07
CA GLN A 71 -18.26 -5.87 11.69
C GLN A 71 -18.88 -5.09 12.86
N LYS A 72 -18.05 -4.35 13.61
CA LYS A 72 -18.48 -3.51 14.74
C LYS A 72 -19.12 -2.18 14.33
N TRP A 73 -18.66 -1.55 13.24
CA TRP A 73 -19.10 -0.22 12.78
C TRP A 73 -19.92 -0.25 11.48
N ASN A 74 -20.83 -1.22 11.38
CA ASN A 74 -21.75 -1.33 10.24
C ASN A 74 -22.96 -0.35 10.31
N HIS A 75 -22.84 0.75 11.06
CA HIS A 75 -23.93 1.72 11.25
C HIS A 75 -23.85 2.90 10.27
N ARG A 76 -25.01 3.33 9.78
CA ARG A 76 -25.19 4.40 8.76
C ARG A 76 -24.55 5.75 9.09
N LYS A 77 -24.24 6.03 10.36
CA LYS A 77 -23.63 7.28 10.81
C LYS A 77 -22.11 7.31 10.61
N ASP A 78 -21.48 6.17 10.36
CA ASP A 78 -20.03 6.07 10.29
C ASP A 78 -19.45 6.32 8.88
N VAL A 79 -20.28 6.61 7.87
CA VAL A 79 -19.82 6.95 6.50
C VAL A 79 -18.82 8.11 6.53
N GLU A 80 -19.10 9.14 7.31
CA GLU A 80 -18.25 10.33 7.41
C GLU A 80 -16.91 9.99 8.06
N ARG A 81 -16.91 9.15 9.09
CA ARG A 81 -15.69 8.65 9.75
C ARG A 81 -14.84 7.80 8.82
N TRP A 82 -15.46 6.87 8.07
CA TRP A 82 -14.76 6.06 7.07
C TRP A 82 -14.21 6.90 5.92
N THR A 83 -14.92 7.97 5.52
CA THR A 83 -14.45 8.91 4.50
C THR A 83 -13.24 9.71 5.00
N ILE A 84 -13.31 10.25 6.23
CA ILE A 84 -12.17 10.95 6.84
C ILE A 84 -10.97 10.00 6.97
N PHE A 85 -11.20 8.77 7.42
CA PHE A 85 -10.14 7.76 7.54
C PHE A 85 -9.53 7.40 6.18
N ALA A 86 -10.34 7.28 5.12
CA ALA A 86 -9.86 7.07 3.76
C ALA A 86 -9.00 8.24 3.28
N VAL A 87 -9.42 9.49 3.52
CA VAL A 87 -8.66 10.69 3.13
C VAL A 87 -7.34 10.78 3.90
N VAL A 88 -7.36 10.55 5.22
CA VAL A 88 -6.15 10.58 6.06
C VAL A 88 -5.18 9.47 5.67
N SER A 89 -5.67 8.26 5.47
CA SER A 89 -4.82 7.13 5.04
C SER A 89 -4.26 7.33 3.64
N LEU A 90 -5.01 7.92 2.71
CA LEU A 90 -4.52 8.30 1.39
C LEU A 90 -3.45 9.39 1.46
N ALA A 91 -3.66 10.43 2.25
CA ALA A 91 -2.65 11.48 2.45
C ALA A 91 -1.36 10.89 3.06
N ALA A 92 -1.49 10.01 4.06
CA ALA A 92 -0.36 9.34 4.67
C ALA A 92 0.36 8.38 3.70
N SER A 93 -0.35 7.66 2.84
CA SER A 93 0.28 6.79 1.83
C SER A 93 1.03 7.60 0.78
N LEU A 94 0.47 8.72 0.32
CA LEU A 94 1.13 9.62 -0.62
C LEU A 94 2.41 10.23 -0.02
N LEU A 95 2.37 10.68 1.24
CA LEU A 95 3.54 11.19 1.96
C LEU A 95 4.61 10.11 2.15
N THR A 96 4.21 8.89 2.47
CA THR A 96 5.15 7.77 2.66
C THR A 96 5.78 7.37 1.32
N PHE A 97 5.00 7.38 0.23
CA PHE A 97 5.49 7.11 -1.11
C PHE A 97 6.45 8.19 -1.61
N SER A 98 6.14 9.47 -1.41
CA SER A 98 7.06 10.55 -1.80
C SER A 98 8.35 10.51 -0.98
N ALA A 99 8.27 10.22 0.32
CA ALA A 99 9.44 9.98 1.15
C ALA A 99 10.25 8.78 0.62
N TYR A 100 9.61 7.68 0.25
CA TYR A 100 10.27 6.50 -0.32
C TYR A 100 11.05 6.86 -1.60
N GLN A 101 10.44 7.61 -2.53
CA GLN A 101 11.11 8.05 -3.75
C GLN A 101 12.33 8.94 -3.45
N HIS A 102 12.16 9.92 -2.55
CA HIS A 102 13.27 10.77 -2.14
C HIS A 102 14.40 9.97 -1.46
N LEU A 103 14.07 8.93 -0.69
CA LEU A 103 15.06 8.03 -0.10
C LEU A 103 15.77 7.19 -1.16
N LEU A 104 15.06 6.70 -2.18
CA LEU A 104 15.68 5.99 -3.29
C LEU A 104 16.69 6.88 -4.00
N ASP A 105 16.31 8.09 -4.40
CA ASP A 105 17.19 8.99 -5.14
C ASP A 105 18.43 9.41 -4.34
N THR A 106 18.29 9.58 -3.01
CA THR A 106 19.38 10.04 -2.16
C THR A 106 20.22 8.93 -1.52
N ARG A 107 19.74 7.68 -1.52
CA ARG A 107 20.38 6.54 -0.85
C ARG A 107 20.65 5.37 -1.77
N THR A 108 20.32 5.49 -3.05
CA THR A 108 20.66 4.48 -4.05
C THR A 108 21.41 5.11 -5.19
N CYS A 109 22.26 4.29 -5.80
CA CYS A 109 23.10 4.68 -6.91
C CYS A 109 23.09 3.55 -7.93
N GLN A 110 23.08 3.89 -9.21
CA GLN A 110 23.11 2.86 -10.24
C GLN A 110 24.53 2.34 -10.42
N TYR A 111 24.69 1.03 -10.44
CA TYR A 111 25.94 0.38 -10.82
C TYR A 111 25.61 -0.82 -11.71
N ALA A 112 26.17 -0.86 -12.91
CA ALA A 112 25.88 -1.90 -13.91
C ALA A 112 24.36 -2.13 -14.14
N SER A 113 23.57 -1.05 -14.21
CA SER A 113 22.09 -1.07 -14.33
C SER A 113 21.34 -1.72 -13.16
N GLN A 114 22.01 -1.92 -12.01
CA GLN A 114 21.40 -2.38 -10.77
C GLN A 114 21.43 -1.25 -9.73
N PRO A 115 20.32 -0.99 -9.01
CA PRO A 115 20.32 -0.02 -7.92
C PRO A 115 21.06 -0.61 -6.71
N VAL A 116 22.18 0.01 -6.33
CA VAL A 116 22.97 -0.32 -5.15
C VAL A 116 22.67 0.69 -4.03
N VAL A 117 22.45 0.20 -2.81
CA VAL A 117 22.20 1.07 -1.65
C VAL A 117 23.51 1.63 -1.14
N ILE A 118 23.62 2.94 -1.05
CA ILE A 118 24.81 3.68 -0.60
C ILE A 118 24.63 4.27 0.80
N GLY A 119 25.76 4.56 1.46
CA GLY A 119 25.78 5.31 2.71
C GLY A 119 25.77 6.83 2.49
N LYS A 120 25.61 7.59 3.57
CA LYS A 120 25.87 9.04 3.63
C LYS A 120 27.25 9.37 4.21
N GLN A 121 27.81 8.46 4.99
CA GLN A 121 29.13 8.65 5.60
C GLN A 121 30.18 7.89 4.78
N TYR A 122 31.17 8.63 4.32
CA TYR A 122 32.31 8.09 3.58
C TYR A 122 33.34 7.47 4.54
N THR A 123 34.06 6.46 4.07
CA THR A 123 35.29 5.98 4.70
C THR A 123 36.45 6.95 4.43
N GLU A 124 37.57 6.77 5.13
CA GLU A 124 38.79 7.57 4.87
C GLU A 124 39.30 7.40 3.43
N ALA A 125 39.21 6.19 2.88
CA ALA A 125 39.54 5.90 1.48
C ALA A 125 38.60 6.63 0.51
N GLY A 126 37.29 6.61 0.78
CA GLY A 126 36.28 7.32 -0.02
C GLY A 126 36.48 8.83 -0.01
N LEU A 127 36.77 9.43 1.16
CA LEU A 127 37.07 10.87 1.28
C LEU A 127 38.34 11.27 0.53
N THR A 128 39.40 10.46 0.65
CA THR A 128 40.66 10.72 -0.05
C THR A 128 40.47 10.70 -1.55
N TYR A 129 39.64 9.77 -2.05
CA TYR A 129 39.29 9.69 -3.46
C TYR A 129 38.47 10.90 -3.93
N LEU A 130 37.46 11.30 -3.15
CA LEU A 130 36.59 12.44 -3.47
C LEU A 130 37.37 13.77 -3.50
N ASN A 131 38.34 13.94 -2.60
CA ASN A 131 39.22 15.10 -2.58
C ASN A 131 40.12 15.19 -3.82
N ARG A 132 40.51 14.05 -4.39
CA ARG A 132 41.30 13.99 -5.63
C ARG A 132 40.43 14.16 -6.87
N ASN A 133 39.16 13.75 -6.80
CA ASN A 133 38.21 13.81 -7.91
C ASN A 133 36.87 14.45 -7.47
N PRO A 134 36.82 15.78 -7.28
CA PRO A 134 35.63 16.46 -6.74
C PRO A 134 34.43 16.48 -7.71
N THR A 135 34.65 16.20 -9.00
CA THR A 135 33.60 16.14 -10.03
C THR A 135 33.06 14.72 -10.26
N SER A 136 33.54 13.72 -9.50
CA SER A 136 33.08 12.34 -9.65
C SER A 136 31.60 12.21 -9.29
N THR A 137 30.84 11.58 -10.18
CA THR A 137 29.46 11.21 -9.89
C THR A 137 29.45 9.94 -9.05
N CYS A 138 28.33 9.67 -8.39
CA CYS A 138 28.22 8.46 -7.58
C CYS A 138 28.40 7.18 -8.42
N THR A 139 27.94 7.17 -9.67
CA THR A 139 28.13 6.06 -10.63
C THR A 139 29.61 5.81 -10.89
N SER A 140 30.37 6.86 -11.24
CA SER A 140 31.81 6.72 -11.51
C SER A 140 32.56 6.29 -10.24
N LEU A 141 32.15 6.82 -9.08
CA LEU A 141 32.71 6.43 -7.79
C LEU A 141 32.50 4.92 -7.49
N LEU A 142 31.33 4.35 -7.80
CA LEU A 142 31.14 2.90 -7.65
C LEU A 142 31.93 2.11 -8.70
N GLU A 143 32.05 2.60 -9.94
CA GLU A 143 32.82 1.95 -11.00
C GLU A 143 34.30 1.84 -10.64
N ASP A 144 34.89 2.91 -10.10
CA ASP A 144 36.31 2.94 -9.71
C ASP A 144 36.63 2.01 -8.53
N PHE A 145 35.65 1.75 -7.66
CA PHE A 145 35.76 0.81 -6.54
C PHE A 145 35.19 -0.58 -6.89
N ALA A 146 35.02 -0.90 -8.18
CA ALA A 146 34.52 -2.19 -8.67
C ALA A 146 33.19 -2.64 -8.04
N GLY A 147 32.33 -1.68 -7.68
CA GLY A 147 31.03 -1.91 -7.06
C GLY A 147 31.07 -2.25 -5.57
N LYS A 148 32.22 -2.11 -4.90
CA LYS A 148 32.35 -2.38 -3.47
C LYS A 148 31.94 -1.17 -2.64
N GLU A 149 30.65 -1.07 -2.33
CA GLU A 149 30.10 0.09 -1.61
C GLU A 149 30.69 0.26 -0.19
N GLU A 150 31.14 -0.83 0.44
CA GLU A 150 31.70 -0.82 1.80
C GLU A 150 33.12 -0.23 1.88
N GLU A 151 33.82 -0.14 0.75
CA GLU A 151 35.15 0.50 0.69
C GLU A 151 35.01 2.02 0.58
N VAL A 152 33.89 2.51 0.04
CA VAL A 152 33.60 3.95 -0.15
C VAL A 152 32.80 4.54 1.01
N TRP A 153 31.79 3.80 1.50
CA TRP A 153 30.92 4.22 2.59
C TRP A 153 31.03 3.30 3.80
N THR A 154 30.81 3.85 4.99
CA THR A 154 30.84 3.05 6.22
C THR A 154 29.69 2.04 6.22
N ARG A 155 29.97 0.81 6.67
CA ARG A 155 28.97 -0.27 6.82
C ARG A 155 27.75 0.19 7.63
N GLU A 156 27.99 0.86 8.76
CA GLU A 156 26.92 1.40 9.60
C GLU A 156 26.00 2.37 8.85
N SER A 157 26.57 3.21 7.98
CA SER A 157 25.76 4.16 7.21
C SER A 157 24.98 3.49 6.09
N ILE A 158 25.53 2.43 5.48
CA ILE A 158 24.82 1.63 4.48
C ILE A 158 23.66 0.92 5.15
N ASP A 159 23.89 0.28 6.30
CA ASP A 159 22.86 -0.46 7.02
C ASP A 159 21.73 0.45 7.51
N LYS A 160 22.05 1.64 8.05
CA LYS A 160 21.02 2.65 8.39
C LYS A 160 20.14 3.01 7.19
N SER A 161 20.74 3.14 6.01
CA SER A 161 20.01 3.47 4.78
C SER A 161 19.11 2.30 4.37
N ARG A 162 19.62 1.06 4.42
CA ARG A 162 18.85 -0.16 4.16
C ARG A 162 17.66 -0.32 5.11
N TYR A 163 17.88 -0.14 6.42
CA TYR A 163 16.81 -0.22 7.41
C TYR A 163 15.74 0.85 7.17
N LEU A 164 16.14 2.06 6.81
CA LEU A 164 15.19 3.15 6.53
C LEU A 164 14.38 2.87 5.27
N LEU A 165 15.01 2.43 4.18
CA LEU A 165 14.30 2.02 2.95
C LEU A 165 13.35 0.85 3.22
N ALA A 166 13.79 -0.15 3.98
CA ALA A 166 12.96 -1.29 4.37
C ALA A 166 11.77 -0.86 5.23
N ALA A 167 11.99 -0.03 6.26
CA ALA A 167 10.93 0.45 7.14
C ALA A 167 9.85 1.24 6.39
N VAL A 168 10.26 2.17 5.51
CA VAL A 168 9.32 2.95 4.69
C VAL A 168 8.56 2.05 3.72
N TYR A 169 9.23 1.07 3.11
CA TYR A 169 8.58 0.09 2.24
C TYR A 169 7.53 -0.74 2.98
N ILE A 170 7.88 -1.28 4.16
CA ILE A 170 6.97 -2.06 5.01
C ILE A 170 5.77 -1.22 5.43
N LEU A 171 5.96 0.07 5.75
CA LEU A 171 4.89 0.97 6.19
C LEU A 171 3.94 1.37 5.05
N ASN A 172 4.46 1.45 3.82
CA ASN A 172 3.67 1.87 2.66
C ASN A 172 2.59 0.84 2.28
N MET A 173 2.93 -0.45 2.32
CA MET A 173 2.01 -1.56 2.00
C MET A 173 0.69 -1.56 2.81
N PRO A 174 0.73 -1.52 4.16
CA PRO A 174 -0.48 -1.48 4.96
C PRO A 174 -1.24 -0.17 4.81
N LEU A 175 -0.57 0.98 4.64
CA LEU A 175 -1.23 2.26 4.42
C LEU A 175 -2.11 2.24 3.15
N PHE A 176 -1.58 1.74 2.04
CA PHE A 176 -2.36 1.54 0.81
C PHE A 176 -3.52 0.56 1.02
N THR A 177 -3.26 -0.54 1.72
CA THR A 177 -4.31 -1.55 2.03
C THR A 177 -5.45 -0.93 2.84
N MET A 178 -5.12 -0.15 3.89
CA MET A 178 -6.09 0.55 4.73
C MET A 178 -6.91 1.56 3.91
N CYS A 179 -6.26 2.33 3.04
CA CYS A 179 -6.93 3.29 2.17
C CYS A 179 -7.95 2.60 1.26
N ILE A 180 -7.55 1.52 0.59
CA ILE A 180 -8.43 0.75 -0.30
C ILE A 180 -9.64 0.22 0.45
N ILE A 181 -9.43 -0.40 1.62
CA ILE A 181 -10.53 -0.93 2.43
C ILE A 181 -11.48 0.19 2.87
N ALA A 182 -10.94 1.33 3.32
CA ALA A 182 -11.74 2.47 3.74
C ALA A 182 -12.61 3.03 2.59
N VAL A 183 -12.07 3.11 1.37
CA VAL A 183 -12.84 3.51 0.17
C VAL A 183 -13.96 2.52 -0.13
N VAL A 184 -13.68 1.21 -0.11
CA VAL A 184 -14.69 0.17 -0.35
C VAL A 184 -15.82 0.25 0.67
N GLN A 185 -15.50 0.50 1.94
CA GLN A 185 -16.47 0.68 3.02
C GLN A 185 -17.31 1.94 2.82
N ALA A 186 -16.67 3.08 2.52
CA ALA A 186 -17.37 4.33 2.23
C ALA A 186 -18.37 4.18 1.07
N LEU A 187 -17.96 3.52 -0.01
CA LEU A 187 -18.81 3.22 -1.15
C LEU A 187 -19.99 2.32 -0.76
N SER A 188 -19.73 1.23 -0.04
CA SER A 188 -20.76 0.27 0.40
C SER A 188 -21.81 0.95 1.29
N CYS A 189 -21.39 1.74 2.28
CA CYS A 189 -22.30 2.47 3.15
C CYS A 189 -23.08 3.57 2.39
N SER A 190 -22.48 4.22 1.38
CA SER A 190 -23.17 5.22 0.54
C SER A 190 -24.30 4.62 -0.31
N GLN A 191 -24.10 3.40 -0.82
CA GLN A 191 -25.11 2.69 -1.62
C GLN A 191 -26.32 2.30 -0.76
N MET A 192 -26.10 1.85 0.49
CA MET A 192 -27.17 1.58 1.45
C MET A 192 -27.98 2.85 1.79
N ARG A 193 -27.32 4.02 1.90
CA ARG A 193 -27.98 5.31 2.12
C ARG A 193 -28.90 5.68 0.95
N ARG A 194 -28.44 5.49 -0.30
CA ARG A 194 -29.25 5.75 -1.51
C ARG A 194 -30.48 4.85 -1.59
N GLN A 195 -30.35 3.56 -1.25
CA GLN A 195 -31.49 2.63 -1.28
C GLN A 195 -32.59 3.02 -0.28
N HIS A 196 -32.24 3.30 0.97
CA HIS A 196 -33.23 3.63 1.98
C HIS A 196 -33.94 4.97 1.75
N HIS A 197 -33.24 5.93 1.13
CA HIS A 197 -33.84 7.20 0.73
C HIS A 197 -34.86 7.00 -0.41
N LYS A 198 -34.62 6.03 -1.30
CA LYS A 198 -35.53 5.66 -2.39
C LYS A 198 -36.77 4.93 -1.86
N THR A 199 -36.63 4.04 -0.86
CA THR A 199 -37.77 3.36 -0.22
C THR A 199 -38.63 4.32 0.61
N ARG A 200 -38.04 5.32 1.28
CA ARG A 200 -38.81 6.34 2.03
C ARG A 200 -39.54 7.37 1.15
N ARG A 201 -39.15 7.51 -0.12
CA ARG A 201 -39.79 8.41 -1.10
C ARG A 201 -40.72 7.69 -2.07
N ALA A 202 -40.91 6.37 -1.94
CA ALA A 202 -41.98 5.71 -2.66
C ALA A 202 -43.31 6.30 -2.16
N PRO A 203 -44.12 6.95 -3.02
CA PRO A 203 -45.40 7.46 -2.60
C PRO A 203 -46.26 6.27 -2.20
N THR A 204 -46.90 6.39 -1.03
CA THR A 204 -48.01 5.54 -0.61
C THR A 204 -49.21 5.83 -1.51
N ASP A 205 -49.10 5.49 -2.79
CA ASP A 205 -50.22 5.56 -3.73
C ASP A 205 -50.99 4.24 -3.65
N SER A 206 -51.66 4.07 -2.51
CA SER A 206 -52.70 3.07 -2.31
C SER A 206 -53.91 3.76 -1.66
N SER A 207 -54.30 4.90 -2.22
CA SER A 207 -55.68 5.35 -2.18
C SER A 207 -56.27 5.11 -3.58
N GLN A 208 -57.42 4.42 -3.60
CA GLN A 208 -58.38 4.29 -4.71
C GLN A 208 -58.31 3.03 -5.59
N SER A 209 -59.05 2.01 -5.15
CA SER A 209 -60.21 1.45 -5.86
C SER A 209 -61.04 0.74 -4.80
N LYS A 210 -62.11 1.35 -4.28
CA LYS A 210 -63.50 1.06 -4.67
C LYS A 210 -63.77 -0.42 -4.79
#